data_AF-A0A2E4RP73-F1
#
_entry.id   AF-A0A2E4RP73-F1
#
_cell.length_a   1.000
_cell.length_b   1.000
_cell.length_c   1.000
_cell.angle_alpha   90.00
_cell.angle_beta   90.00
_cell.angle_gamma   90.00
#
_symmetry.space_group_name_H-M   'P 1'
#
loop_
_entity.id
_entity.type
_entity.pdbx_description
1 polymer ?
#
loop_
_entity_poly.entity_id
_entity_poly.type
_entity_poly.pdbx_seq_one_letter_code
_entity_poly.pdbx_strand_id
1 'polypeptide(L)'
;MNRAYELMVIVDGDVEDPAAQSWVKIVSDGITSAGGSLHGKPDWWGKRAFAYPINKKELGYYLVVECVAPAGALDELERSLRLADDIVRHKLIRLPETEAERRGMTGAAA
;
A
#
# COMPACT_ATOMS: atom_id res chain seq x y z
N MET A 1 -20.42 0.82 -4.05
CA MET A 1 -20.22 0.72 -2.59
C MET A 1 -18.73 0.68 -2.35
N ASN A 2 -18.18 1.68 -1.67
CA ASN A 2 -16.75 1.77 -1.44
C ASN A 2 -16.35 0.83 -0.30
N ARG A 3 -15.15 0.26 -0.41
CA ARG A 3 -14.60 -0.70 0.55
C ARG A 3 -13.29 -0.13 1.10
N ALA A 4 -13.02 -0.38 2.37
CA ALA A 4 -11.74 -0.07 2.97
C ALA A 4 -10.71 -1.15 2.61
N TYR A 5 -9.51 -0.70 2.27
CA TYR A 5 -8.37 -1.54 1.97
C TYR A 5 -7.13 -1.04 2.71
N GLU A 6 -6.28 -1.98 3.08
CA GLU A 6 -4.92 -1.75 3.52
C GLU A 6 -3.98 -2.30 2.44
N LEU A 7 -3.10 -1.44 1.93
CA LEU A 7 -2.07 -1.81 0.97
C LEU A 7 -0.71 -1.71 1.65
N MET A 8 -0.04 -2.85 1.77
CA MET A 8 1.37 -2.90 2.17
C MET A 8 2.24 -3.09 0.94
N VAL A 9 3.27 -2.27 0.81
CA VAL A 9 4.28 -2.35 -0.25
C VAL A 9 5.66 -2.45 0.37
N ILE A 10 6.46 -3.39 -0.14
CA ILE A 10 7.86 -3.59 0.20
C ILE A 10 8.68 -3.23 -1.04
N VAL A 11 9.40 -2.12 -0.96
CA VAL A 11 10.37 -1.68 -1.97
C VAL A 11 11.71 -2.35 -1.69
N ASP A 12 12.48 -2.65 -2.74
CA ASP A 12 13.81 -3.24 -2.65
C ASP A 12 14.71 -2.43 -1.71
N GLY A 13 15.46 -3.11 -0.84
CA GLY A 13 16.39 -2.47 0.08
C GLY A 13 17.63 -1.90 -0.58
N ASP A 14 17.92 -2.26 -1.84
CA ASP A 14 19.12 -1.81 -2.55
C ASP A 14 18.92 -0.50 -3.32
N VAL A 15 17.67 -0.01 -3.46
CA VAL A 15 17.42 1.31 -4.05
C VAL A 15 17.83 2.42 -3.07
N GLU A 16 18.19 3.58 -3.61
CA GLU A 16 18.52 4.75 -2.80
C GLU A 16 17.28 5.28 -2.06
N ASP A 17 17.45 5.77 -0.83
CA ASP A 17 16.36 6.30 0.01
C ASP A 17 15.43 7.29 -0.72
N PRO A 18 15.91 8.26 -1.52
CA PRO A 18 15.02 9.17 -2.26
C PRO A 18 14.16 8.46 -3.29
N ALA A 19 14.71 7.45 -3.98
CA ALA A 19 13.98 6.64 -4.93
C ALA A 19 12.92 5.79 -4.22
N ALA A 20 13.28 5.18 -3.08
CA ALA A 20 12.35 4.44 -2.24
C ALA A 20 11.19 5.33 -1.73
N GLN A 21 11.48 6.56 -1.30
CA GLN A 21 10.44 7.50 -0.86
C GLN A 21 9.53 7.99 -1.99
N SER A 22 10.03 8.03 -3.24
CA SER A 22 9.20 8.43 -4.39
C SER A 22 7.99 7.49 -4.59
N TRP A 23 8.12 6.21 -4.20
CA TRP A 23 7.05 5.23 -4.25
C TRP A 23 5.84 5.60 -3.39
N VAL A 24 6.02 6.38 -2.32
CA VAL A 24 4.90 6.88 -1.51
C VAL A 24 3.96 7.73 -2.37
N LYS A 25 4.52 8.63 -3.18
CA LYS A 25 3.76 9.48 -4.10
C LYS A 25 3.15 8.67 -5.23
N ILE A 26 3.91 7.76 -5.85
CA ILE A 26 3.44 6.90 -6.94
C ILE A 26 2.22 6.07 -6.51
N VAL A 27 2.28 5.43 -5.33
CA VAL A 27 1.17 4.64 -4.79
C VAL A 27 -0.02 5.53 -4.46
N SER A 28 0.20 6.68 -3.83
CA SER A 28 -0.86 7.64 -3.46
C SER A 28 -1.59 8.19 -4.69
N ASP A 29 -0.85 8.58 -5.72
CA ASP A 29 -1.39 9.07 -6.99
C ASP A 29 -2.12 7.94 -7.74
N GLY A 30 -1.60 6.72 -7.70
CA GLY A 30 -2.23 5.54 -8.30
C GLY A 30 -3.59 5.22 -7.67
N ILE A 31 -3.69 5.26 -6.34
CA ILE A 31 -4.96 5.09 -5.60
C ILE A 31 -5.97 6.18 -5.99
N THR A 32 -5.51 7.43 -6.04
CA THR A 32 -6.37 8.59 -6.37
C THR A 32 -6.85 8.51 -7.82
N SER A 33 -5.98 8.12 -8.75
CA SER A 33 -6.30 7.97 -10.19
C SER A 33 -7.29 6.84 -10.44
N ALA A 34 -7.28 5.80 -9.61
CA ALA A 34 -8.25 4.71 -9.63
C ALA A 34 -9.63 5.09 -9.06
N GLY A 35 -9.81 6.33 -8.57
CA GLY A 35 -11.04 6.78 -7.93
C GLY A 35 -11.17 6.32 -6.47
N GLY A 36 -10.06 5.93 -5.84
CA GLY A 36 -9.97 5.73 -4.40
C GLY A 36 -9.56 7.00 -3.66
N SER A 37 -9.86 7.03 -2.36
CA SER A 37 -9.43 8.10 -1.45
C SER A 37 -8.48 7.53 -0.41
N LEU A 38 -7.39 8.24 -0.13
CA LEU A 38 -6.48 7.90 0.95
C LEU A 38 -7.16 8.20 2.30
N HIS A 39 -6.99 7.29 3.27
CA HIS A 39 -7.38 7.52 4.64
C HIS A 39 -6.14 7.83 5.47
N GLY A 40 -6.08 9.02 6.06
CA GLY A 40 -4.91 9.46 6.82
C GLY A 40 -3.68 9.72 5.95
N LYS A 41 -2.51 9.64 6.58
CA LYS A 41 -1.22 9.80 5.91
C LYS A 41 -0.63 8.42 5.60
N PRO A 42 0.03 8.22 4.46
CA PRO A 42 0.80 7.01 4.20
C PRO A 42 1.85 6.78 5.30
N ASP A 43 1.86 5.58 5.87
CA ASP A 43 2.79 5.20 6.93
C ASP A 43 4.08 4.67 6.32
N TRP A 44 5.11 5.51 6.37
CA TRP A 44 6.46 5.14 5.95
C TRP A 44 7.24 4.55 7.13
N TRP A 45 7.48 3.24 7.09
CA TRP A 45 8.23 2.54 8.12
C TRP A 45 9.74 2.55 7.87
N GLY A 46 10.17 2.96 6.68
CA GLY A 46 11.58 2.97 6.28
C GLY A 46 12.16 1.57 6.09
N LYS A 47 13.50 1.50 6.12
CA LYS A 47 14.25 0.26 5.85
C LYS A 47 14.19 -0.69 7.04
N ARG A 48 13.77 -1.93 6.80
CA ARG A 48 13.68 -2.98 7.83
C ARG A 48 14.21 -4.30 7.31
N ALA A 49 14.78 -5.10 8.20
CA ALA A 49 15.22 -6.46 7.88
C ALA A 49 14.03 -7.42 7.81
N PHE A 50 14.05 -8.31 6.83
CA PHE A 50 13.09 -9.39 6.70
C PHE A 50 13.40 -10.51 7.71
N ALA A 51 12.37 -11.28 8.08
CA ALA A 51 12.56 -12.46 8.93
C ALA A 51 13.30 -13.59 8.18
N TYR A 52 13.22 -13.61 6.85
CA TYR A 52 13.93 -14.53 5.97
C TYR A 52 14.20 -13.83 4.62
N PRO A 53 15.23 -14.23 3.85
CA PRO A 53 15.51 -13.61 2.58
C PRO A 53 14.38 -13.79 1.56
N ILE A 54 13.96 -12.70 0.91
CA ILE A 54 12.97 -12.72 -0.18
C ILE A 54 13.69 -12.26 -1.44
N ASN A 55 13.61 -13.03 -2.53
CA ASN A 55 14.35 -12.74 -3.77
C ASN A 55 15.86 -12.46 -3.55
N LYS A 56 16.47 -13.17 -2.59
CA LYS A 56 17.88 -12.99 -2.16
C LYS A 56 18.18 -11.64 -1.49
N LYS A 57 17.17 -10.87 -1.10
CA LYS A 57 17.28 -9.62 -0.35
C LYS A 57 16.99 -9.87 1.12
N GLU A 58 17.70 -9.18 2.00
CA GLU A 58 17.52 -9.28 3.46
C GLU A 58 16.83 -8.04 4.05
N LEU A 59 16.79 -6.94 3.30
CA LEU A 59 16.28 -5.64 3.70
C LEU A 59 15.26 -5.14 2.67
N GLY A 60 14.30 -4.33 3.13
CA GLY A 60 13.37 -3.62 2.26
C GLY A 60 12.74 -2.42 2.95
N TYR A 61 12.24 -1.48 2.16
CA TYR A 61 11.49 -0.33 2.68
C TYR A 61 10.01 -0.65 2.73
N TYR A 62 9.41 -0.41 3.90
CA TYR A 62 8.00 -0.70 4.14
C TYR A 62 7.17 0.57 4.03
N LEU A 63 6.11 0.48 3.22
CA LEU A 63 5.07 1.48 3.08
C LEU A 63 3.72 0.82 3.34
N VAL A 64 2.93 1.39 4.26
CA VAL A 64 1.55 0.98 4.51
C VAL A 64 0.64 2.14 4.16
N VAL A 65 -0.41 1.85 3.39
CA VAL A 65 -1.39 2.84 2.95
C VAL A 65 -2.78 2.33 3.22
N GLU A 66 -3.55 3.11 3.95
CA GLU A 66 -4.98 2.88 4.15
C GLU A 66 -5.76 3.68 3.11
N CYS A 67 -6.70 3.04 2.42
CA CYS A 67 -7.50 3.71 1.41
C CYS A 67 -8.91 3.13 1.30
N VAL A 68 -9.79 3.93 0.73
CA VAL A 68 -11.19 3.60 0.49
C VAL A 68 -11.43 3.70 -1.01
N ALA A 69 -11.79 2.59 -1.65
CA ALA A 69 -11.95 2.54 -3.10
C ALA A 69 -13.17 1.71 -3.52
N PRO A 70 -13.72 1.93 -4.72
CA PRO A 70 -14.70 1.02 -5.32
C PRO A 70 -14.13 -0.40 -5.47
N ALA A 71 -15.01 -1.40 -5.52
CA ALA A 71 -14.58 -2.78 -5.78
C ALA A 71 -13.94 -2.89 -7.18
N GLY A 72 -12.76 -3.51 -7.26
CA GLY A 72 -12.00 -3.69 -8.50
C GLY A 72 -11.23 -2.46 -8.99
N ALA A 73 -11.35 -1.30 -8.33
CA ALA A 73 -10.65 -0.08 -8.73
C ALA A 73 -9.12 -0.21 -8.62
N LEU A 74 -8.63 -0.98 -7.65
CA LEU A 74 -7.21 -1.13 -7.35
C LEU A 74 -6.53 -2.26 -8.14
N ASP A 75 -7.25 -3.00 -8.99
CA ASP A 75 -6.71 -4.17 -9.69
C ASP A 75 -5.57 -3.79 -10.66
N GLU A 76 -5.69 -2.66 -11.36
CA GLU A 76 -4.61 -2.14 -12.23
C GLU A 76 -3.43 -1.59 -11.43
N LEU A 77 -3.67 -1.03 -10.24
CA LEU A 77 -2.59 -0.61 -9.35
C LEU A 77 -1.80 -1.85 -8.86
N GLU A 78 -2.50 -2.91 -8.44
CA GLU A 78 -1.89 -4.18 -8.03
C GLU A 78 -1.07 -4.78 -9.17
N ARG A 79 -1.61 -4.79 -10.39
CA ARG A 79 -0.89 -5.23 -11.58
C ARG A 79 0.37 -4.40 -11.84
N SER A 80 0.29 -3.08 -11.69
CA SER A 80 1.44 -2.18 -11.89
C SER A 80 2.53 -2.43 -10.84
N LEU A 81 2.15 -2.62 -9.58
CA LEU A 81 3.07 -2.98 -8.48
C LEU A 81 3.69 -4.36 -8.66
N ARG A 82 2.99 -5.29 -9.32
CA ARG A 82 3.55 -6.60 -9.68
C ARG A 82 4.59 -6.52 -10.81
N LEU A 83 4.45 -5.56 -11.71
CA LEU A 83 5.35 -5.37 -12.85
C LEU A 83 6.57 -4.51 -12.51
N ALA A 84 6.52 -3.77 -11.40
CA ALA A 84 7.62 -2.92 -10.97
C ALA A 84 8.77 -3.75 -10.38
N ASP A 85 9.95 -3.65 -11.00
CA ASP A 85 11.15 -4.38 -10.58
C ASP A 85 11.65 -3.95 -9.18
N ASP A 86 11.42 -2.70 -8.80
CA ASP A 86 11.78 -2.15 -7.49
C ASP A 86 10.89 -2.66 -6.35
N ILE A 87 9.79 -3.37 -6.65
CA ILE A 87 8.86 -3.88 -5.66
C ILE A 87 9.14 -5.36 -5.39
N VAL A 88 9.58 -5.65 -4.17
CA VAL A 88 9.83 -7.03 -3.72
C VAL A 88 8.52 -7.76 -3.46
N ARG A 89 7.57 -7.08 -2.83
CA ARG A 89 6.26 -7.65 -2.48
C ARG A 89 5.25 -6.55 -2.27
N HIS A 90 4.01 -6.80 -2.65
CA HIS A 90 2.86 -6.00 -2.23
C HIS A 90 1.78 -6.93 -1.69
N LYS A 91 0.89 -6.39 -0.85
CA LYS A 91 -0.28 -7.10 -0.35
C LYS A 91 -1.42 -6.11 -0.18
N LEU A 92 -2.44 -6.29 -0.99
CA LEU A 92 -3.70 -5.57 -0.87
C LEU A 92 -4.66 -6.43 -0.02
N ILE A 93 -5.14 -5.88 1.08
CA ILE A 93 -6.06 -6.54 2.00
C ILE A 93 -7.34 -5.73 2.08
N ARG A 94 -8.48 -6.36 1.78
CA ARG A 94 -9.78 -5.78 2.11
C ARG A 94 -9.99 -5.87 3.61
N LEU A 95 -10.25 -4.73 4.25
CA LEU A 95 -10.58 -4.71 5.67
C LEU A 95 -12.03 -5.18 5.90
N PRO A 96 -12.28 -5.99 6.94
CA PRO A 96 -13.64 -6.24 7.42
C PRO A 96 -14.32 -4.93 7.86
N GLU A 97 -15.64 -4.86 7.73
CA GLU A 97 -16.41 -3.64 8.04
C GLU A 97 -16.21 -3.19 9.49
N THR A 98 -16.17 -4.14 10.44
CA THR A 98 -15.93 -3.87 11.86
C THR A 98 -14.57 -3.22 12.14
N GLU A 99 -13.53 -3.57 11.39
CA GLU A 99 -12.19 -3.00 11.54
C GLU A 99 -12.09 -1.65 10.83
N ALA A 100 -12.73 -1.53 9.67
CA ALA A 100 -12.82 -0.28 8.93
C ALA A 100 -13.56 0.81 9.71
N GLU A 101 -14.61 0.45 10.47
CA GLU A 101 -15.30 1.34 11.40
C GLU A 101 -14.41 1.79 12.57
N ARG A 102 -13.68 0.86 13.19
CA ARG A 102 -12.74 1.19 14.29
C ARG A 102 -11.65 2.16 13.86
N ARG A 103 -11.16 2.02 12.62
CA ARG A 103 -10.15 2.90 12.02
C ARG A 103 -10.75 4.17 11.42
N GLY A 104 -12.08 4.31 11.41
CA GLY A 104 -12.79 5.47 10.88
C GLY A 104 -12.75 5.60 9.35
N MET A 105 -12.42 4.51 8.64
CA MET A 105 -12.30 4.48 7.18
C MET A 105 -13.64 4.40 6.46
N THR A 106 -14.61 3.72 7.07
CA THR A 106 -15.99 3.65 6.57
C THR A 106 -16.91 4.26 7.60
N GLY A 107 -17.49 5.41 7.26
CA GLY A 107 -18.51 6.07 8.06
C GLY A 107 -19.92 5.70 7.59
N ALA A 108 -20.58 4.82 8.35
CA ALA A 108 -22.03 4.82 8.63
C ALA A 108 -22.24 3.83 9.80
N ALA A 109 -22.88 4.14 10.93
CA ALA A 109 -23.90 5.14 11.18
C ALA A 109 -23.97 5.55 12.67
N ALA A 110 -23.99 6.87 12.91
CA ALA A 110 -25.03 7.57 13.68
C ALA A 110 -24.98 9.05 13.29
#